data_AF-A0A949CN32-F1
#
_entry.id   AF-A0A949CN32-F1
#
_cell.length_a   1.000
_cell.length_b   1.000
_cell.length_c   1.000
_cell.angle_alpha   90.00
_cell.angle_beta   90.00
_cell.angle_gamma   90.00
#
_symmetry.space_group_name_H-M   'P 1'
#
loop_
_entity.id
_entity.type
_entity.pdbx_description
1 polymer ?
#
loop_
_entity_poly.entity_id
_entity_poly.type
_entity_poly.pdbx_seq_one_letter_code
_entity_poly.pdbx_strand_id
1 'polypeptide(L)'
;MESTVPPPTELDLQDALRSLRQKQGTWVEWGHHCQLLQKAGYSSQVIFEETGFEAVHQNQLIVANQVYVSMVNGGAEPELLTYFQQRGSDILYEFRILTQTDRIAAAALVIAKKLDTDDAHELARATKDFSRLITLPDGFTSNPGDAMTYFCWKSARQQSDLPSRSRLIAKGLKFAYSETARQQLEQLLVDFSVVSSQPAPTLPVYRLESVQDLSRVLPVVGRMPITGDEIQSVPVVEEVGAFRMVHFSGTGAWVAVPGWRIILTADDPVALLCRVEDLPQSPVKLTTDAQEEVMAVIDRGQRNWDAKSYFVVDQSGQVSFQWFDSPPSCKVLGQLLLIIRPKRIVDEDLTKDPWQVDE
;
A
#
# COMPACT_ATOMS: atom_id res chain seq x y z
N MET A 1 -8.91 28.98 4.69
CA MET A 1 -9.16 29.04 6.15
C MET A 1 -9.42 27.62 6.60
N GLU A 2 -8.38 26.93 7.09
CA GLU A 2 -8.54 25.63 7.71
C GLU A 2 -9.35 25.81 8.99
N SER A 3 -10.55 25.24 9.01
CA SER A 3 -11.37 25.16 10.22
C SER A 3 -10.68 24.19 11.18
N THR A 4 -9.94 24.71 12.15
CA THR A 4 -9.34 23.91 13.23
C THR A 4 -10.44 23.54 14.21
N VAL A 5 -11.12 22.43 13.93
CA VAL A 5 -12.02 21.78 14.89
C VAL A 5 -11.16 21.35 16.09
N PRO A 6 -11.52 21.76 17.33
CA PRO A 6 -10.76 21.36 18.52
C PRO A 6 -10.72 19.82 18.66
N PRO A 7 -9.63 19.26 19.21
CA PRO A 7 -9.56 17.82 19.47
C PRO A 7 -10.73 17.40 20.38
N PRO A 8 -11.31 16.21 20.18
CA PRO A 8 -12.42 15.74 21.00
C PRO A 8 -12.01 15.66 22.46
N THR A 9 -12.91 16.10 23.35
CA THR A 9 -12.70 16.01 24.78
C THR A 9 -12.95 14.59 25.28
N GLU A 10 -12.42 14.25 26.46
CA GLU A 10 -12.68 12.95 27.11
C GLU A 10 -14.19 12.71 27.32
N LEU A 11 -14.97 13.76 27.59
CA LEU A 11 -16.41 13.67 27.71
C LEU A 11 -17.08 13.26 26.39
N ASP A 12 -16.62 13.82 25.26
CA ASP A 12 -17.14 13.48 23.93
C ASP A 12 -16.90 12.01 23.57
N LEU A 13 -15.73 11.46 23.96
CA LEU A 13 -15.40 10.05 23.72
C LEU A 13 -16.27 9.10 24.58
N GLN A 14 -16.51 9.47 25.84
CA GLN A 14 -17.39 8.69 26.73
C GLN A 14 -18.85 8.72 26.28
N ASP A 15 -19.33 9.86 25.80
CA ASP A 15 -20.68 10.00 25.25
C ASP A 15 -20.82 9.23 23.93
N ALA A 16 -19.79 9.22 23.08
CA ALA A 16 -19.74 8.39 21.87
C ALA A 16 -19.85 6.89 22.20
N LEU A 17 -19.08 6.40 23.17
CA LEU A 17 -19.16 5.00 23.64
C LEU A 17 -20.55 4.66 24.20
N ARG A 18 -21.13 5.56 25.00
CA ARG A 18 -22.47 5.38 25.57
C ARG A 18 -23.54 5.32 24.47
N SER A 19 -23.47 6.24 23.51
CA SER A 19 -24.39 6.30 22.37
C SER A 19 -24.34 5.01 21.55
N LEU A 20 -23.14 4.52 21.23
CA LEU A 20 -22.95 3.26 20.49
C LEU A 20 -23.49 2.07 21.28
N ARG A 21 -23.13 1.93 22.57
CA ARG A 21 -23.61 0.82 23.43
C ARG A 21 -25.13 0.75 23.50
N GLN A 22 -25.80 1.90 23.55
CA GLN A 22 -27.26 2.00 23.64
C GLN A 22 -27.94 2.01 22.26
N LYS A 23 -27.17 2.00 21.16
CA LYS A 23 -27.65 2.19 19.78
C LYS A 23 -28.56 3.42 19.65
N GLN A 24 -28.19 4.50 20.31
CA GLN A 24 -28.92 5.76 20.25
C GLN A 24 -28.57 6.49 18.95
N GLY A 25 -29.58 7.07 18.31
CA GLY A 25 -29.38 7.82 17.08
C GLY A 25 -29.46 6.95 15.82
N THR A 26 -28.82 7.41 14.75
CA THR A 26 -28.82 6.79 13.42
C THR A 26 -27.50 6.10 13.11
N TRP A 27 -27.51 5.20 12.12
CA TRP A 27 -26.29 4.52 11.69
C TRP A 27 -25.21 5.51 11.21
N VAL A 28 -25.61 6.68 10.68
CA VAL A 28 -24.71 7.77 10.28
C VAL A 28 -23.95 8.30 11.50
N GLU A 29 -24.65 8.56 12.60
CA GLU A 29 -24.05 9.01 13.86
C GLU A 29 -23.18 7.91 14.48
N TRP A 30 -23.59 6.65 14.39
CA TRP A 30 -22.76 5.52 14.83
C TRP A 30 -21.45 5.45 14.04
N GLY A 31 -21.51 5.61 12.71
CA GLY A 31 -20.33 5.67 11.85
C GLY A 31 -19.40 6.84 12.21
N HIS A 32 -19.97 8.00 12.54
CA HIS A 32 -19.21 9.15 13.03
C HIS A 32 -18.53 8.87 14.38
N HIS A 33 -19.26 8.32 15.36
CA HIS A 33 -18.72 7.97 16.67
C HIS A 33 -17.62 6.90 16.59
N CYS A 34 -17.79 5.87 15.76
CA CYS A 34 -16.75 4.88 15.51
C CYS A 34 -15.48 5.52 14.92
N GLN A 35 -15.64 6.45 13.97
CA GLN A 35 -14.50 7.18 13.39
C GLN A 35 -13.81 8.08 14.41
N LEU A 36 -14.59 8.74 15.28
CA LEU A 36 -14.08 9.61 16.35
C LEU A 36 -13.20 8.81 17.32
N LEU A 37 -13.69 7.66 17.78
CA LEU A 37 -12.97 6.78 18.71
C LEU A 37 -11.68 6.22 18.09
N GLN A 38 -11.71 5.78 16.83
CA GLN A 38 -10.50 5.30 16.15
C GLN A 38 -9.45 6.40 15.99
N LYS A 39 -9.86 7.64 15.68
CA LYS A 39 -8.95 8.80 15.62
C LYS A 39 -8.35 9.15 16.98
N ALA A 40 -9.07 8.86 18.07
CA ALA A 40 -8.58 9.02 19.43
C ALA A 40 -7.69 7.86 19.92
N GLY A 41 -7.40 6.86 19.07
CA GLY A 41 -6.48 5.76 19.37
C GLY A 41 -7.14 4.47 19.87
N TYR A 42 -8.47 4.39 19.88
CA TYR A 42 -9.17 3.15 20.23
C TYR A 42 -9.05 2.14 19.09
N SER A 43 -8.62 0.92 19.41
CA SER A 43 -8.63 -0.17 18.44
C SER A 43 -10.05 -0.68 18.21
N SER A 44 -10.32 -1.29 17.05
CA SER A 44 -11.64 -1.87 16.75
C SER A 44 -12.06 -2.92 17.78
N GLN A 45 -11.09 -3.62 18.39
CA GLN A 45 -11.33 -4.60 19.45
C GLN A 45 -11.86 -3.93 20.73
N VAL A 46 -11.24 -2.83 21.16
CA VAL A 46 -11.70 -2.08 22.35
C VAL A 46 -13.10 -1.52 22.13
N ILE A 47 -13.38 -0.97 20.94
CA ILE A 47 -14.72 -0.47 20.60
C ILE A 47 -15.76 -1.60 20.65
N PHE A 48 -15.42 -2.79 20.15
CA PHE A 48 -16.30 -3.96 20.21
C PHE A 48 -16.58 -4.38 21.67
N GLU A 49 -15.56 -4.47 22.51
CA GLU A 49 -15.71 -4.84 23.92
C GLU A 49 -16.61 -3.87 24.69
N GLU A 50 -16.50 -2.57 24.40
CA GLU A 50 -17.28 -1.53 25.08
C GLU A 50 -18.70 -1.34 24.52
N THR A 51 -18.97 -1.70 23.27
CA THR A 51 -20.22 -1.32 22.57
C THR A 51 -20.98 -2.47 21.90
N GLY A 52 -20.32 -3.60 21.63
CA GLY A 52 -20.85 -4.74 20.89
C GLY A 52 -20.85 -4.57 19.36
N PHE A 53 -20.30 -3.47 18.81
CA PHE A 53 -20.15 -3.32 17.36
C PHE A 53 -18.94 -4.10 16.85
N GLU A 54 -19.16 -5.12 16.02
CA GLU A 54 -18.07 -5.90 15.41
C GLU A 54 -17.20 -5.04 14.51
N ALA A 55 -15.91 -5.38 14.39
CA ALA A 55 -14.95 -4.62 13.58
C ALA A 55 -15.39 -4.47 12.11
N VAL A 56 -16.01 -5.49 11.52
CA VAL A 56 -16.56 -5.44 10.15
C VAL A 56 -17.68 -4.42 10.05
N HIS A 57 -18.59 -4.39 11.03
CA HIS A 57 -19.70 -3.45 11.06
C HIS A 57 -19.23 -2.02 11.34
N GLN A 58 -18.24 -1.83 12.23
CA GLN A 58 -17.60 -0.52 12.46
C GLN A 58 -17.04 0.05 11.15
N ASN A 59 -16.26 -0.74 10.41
CA ASN A 59 -15.70 -0.32 9.12
C ASN A 59 -16.80 0.04 8.11
N GLN A 60 -17.85 -0.79 8.02
CA GLN A 60 -18.98 -0.54 7.13
C GLN A 60 -19.64 0.81 7.43
N LEU A 61 -19.97 1.06 8.71
CA LEU A 61 -20.62 2.31 9.14
C LEU A 61 -19.74 3.53 8.92
N ILE A 62 -18.44 3.45 9.24
CA ILE A 62 -17.50 4.56 9.04
C ILE A 62 -17.46 4.95 7.56
N VAL A 63 -17.26 3.97 6.67
CA VAL A 63 -17.12 4.23 5.23
C VAL A 63 -18.46 4.68 4.63
N ALA A 64 -19.57 4.05 5.01
CA ALA A 64 -20.90 4.47 4.57
C ALA A 64 -21.24 5.90 5.03
N ASN A 65 -20.81 6.29 6.24
CA ASN A 65 -21.00 7.65 6.75
C ASN A 65 -20.18 8.65 5.92
N GLN A 66 -18.95 8.30 5.53
CA GLN A 66 -18.15 9.15 4.63
C GLN A 66 -18.82 9.34 3.26
N VAL A 67 -19.46 8.30 2.73
CA VAL A 67 -20.26 8.39 1.50
C VAL A 67 -21.48 9.28 1.71
N TYR A 68 -22.20 9.12 2.82
CA TYR A 68 -23.33 9.98 3.18
C TYR A 68 -22.95 11.46 3.29
N VAL A 69 -21.88 11.77 4.04
CA VAL A 69 -21.34 13.14 4.16
C VAL A 69 -20.92 13.69 2.80
N SER A 70 -20.33 12.86 1.93
CA SER A 70 -20.01 13.25 0.57
C SER A 70 -21.26 13.61 -0.25
N MET A 71 -22.36 12.88 -0.08
CA MET A 71 -23.65 13.21 -0.73
C MET A 71 -24.23 14.52 -0.21
N VAL A 72 -24.19 14.75 1.12
CA VAL A 72 -24.61 16.03 1.73
C VAL A 72 -23.82 17.20 1.13
N ASN A 73 -22.48 17.08 1.12
CA ASN A 73 -21.60 18.10 0.56
C ASN A 73 -21.76 18.28 -0.96
N GLY A 74 -22.29 17.28 -1.65
CA GLY A 74 -22.53 17.31 -3.10
C GLY A 74 -23.90 17.86 -3.47
N GLY A 75 -24.70 18.31 -2.49
CA GLY A 75 -26.02 18.87 -2.73
C GLY A 75 -27.08 17.83 -3.06
N ALA A 76 -27.00 16.63 -2.46
CA ALA A 76 -28.05 15.63 -2.59
C ALA A 76 -29.40 16.17 -2.07
N GLU A 77 -30.49 15.79 -2.73
CA GLU A 77 -31.84 16.20 -2.37
C GLU A 77 -32.22 15.79 -0.92
N PRO A 78 -32.96 16.62 -0.16
CA PRO A 78 -33.30 16.33 1.24
C PRO A 78 -34.03 15.00 1.44
N GLU A 79 -34.89 14.60 0.50
CA GLU A 79 -35.62 13.33 0.57
C GLU A 79 -34.68 12.13 0.44
N LEU A 80 -33.68 12.21 -0.44
CA LEU A 80 -32.66 11.19 -0.64
C LEU A 80 -31.81 11.03 0.64
N LEU A 81 -31.41 12.15 1.23
CA LEU A 81 -30.65 12.17 2.48
C LEU A 81 -31.46 11.60 3.65
N THR A 82 -32.74 11.95 3.76
CA THR A 82 -33.61 11.45 4.83
C THR A 82 -33.80 9.93 4.73
N TYR A 83 -33.97 9.41 3.51
CA TYR A 83 -34.08 7.97 3.28
C TYR A 83 -32.84 7.23 3.77
N PHE A 84 -31.66 7.65 3.31
CA PHE A 84 -30.41 6.98 3.68
C PHE A 84 -29.96 7.25 5.11
N GLN A 85 -30.43 8.32 5.77
CA GLN A 85 -30.13 8.53 7.19
C GLN A 85 -30.76 7.43 8.07
N GLN A 86 -31.92 6.91 7.66
CA GLN A 86 -32.65 5.90 8.44
C GLN A 86 -32.20 4.47 8.17
N ARG A 87 -31.65 4.18 6.98
CA ARG A 87 -31.29 2.82 6.53
C ARG A 87 -30.29 2.83 5.37
N GLY A 88 -29.79 1.67 4.98
CA GLY A 88 -28.99 1.51 3.75
C GLY A 88 -27.50 1.85 3.91
N SER A 89 -26.95 1.68 5.12
CA SER A 89 -25.51 1.79 5.37
C SER A 89 -24.72 0.79 4.51
N ASP A 90 -25.25 -0.40 4.34
CA ASP A 90 -24.71 -1.46 3.49
C ASP A 90 -24.71 -1.08 2.01
N ILE A 91 -25.79 -0.47 1.52
CA ILE A 91 -25.87 0.05 0.16
C ILE A 91 -24.84 1.19 -0.05
N LEU A 92 -24.80 2.18 0.84
CA LEU A 92 -23.88 3.31 0.70
C LEU A 92 -22.42 2.88 0.84
N TYR A 93 -22.13 1.83 1.61
CA TYR A 93 -20.80 1.25 1.68
C TYR A 93 -20.29 0.78 0.31
N GLU A 94 -21.16 0.25 -0.55
CA GLU A 94 -20.76 -0.19 -1.89
C GLU A 94 -20.38 0.97 -2.83
N PHE A 95 -20.93 2.16 -2.60
CA PHE A 95 -20.61 3.37 -3.37
C PHE A 95 -19.30 4.07 -2.96
N ARG A 96 -18.51 3.47 -2.05
CA ARG A 96 -17.21 4.01 -1.60
C ARG A 96 -16.22 4.29 -2.75
N ILE A 97 -16.28 3.51 -3.83
CA ILE A 97 -15.38 3.61 -4.99
C ILE A 97 -15.79 4.70 -6.01
N LEU A 98 -16.98 5.25 -5.85
CA LEU A 98 -17.59 6.24 -6.76
C LEU A 98 -17.17 7.66 -6.41
N THR A 99 -17.30 8.56 -7.39
CA THR A 99 -17.13 10.00 -7.18
C THR A 99 -18.32 10.59 -6.45
N GLN A 100 -18.21 11.84 -5.97
CA GLN A 100 -19.31 12.53 -5.28
C GLN A 100 -20.58 12.60 -6.14
N THR A 101 -20.46 13.01 -7.40
CA THR A 101 -21.59 13.11 -8.34
C THR A 101 -22.22 11.74 -8.60
N ASP A 102 -21.39 10.71 -8.83
CA ASP A 102 -21.87 9.35 -9.10
C ASP A 102 -22.57 8.73 -7.87
N ARG A 103 -22.09 9.02 -6.65
CA ARG A 103 -22.73 8.56 -5.41
C ARG A 103 -24.18 9.04 -5.32
N ILE A 104 -24.41 10.33 -5.61
CA ILE A 104 -25.77 10.92 -5.56
C ILE A 104 -26.66 10.28 -6.62
N ALA A 105 -26.18 10.18 -7.86
CA ALA A 105 -26.93 9.59 -8.96
C ALA A 105 -27.25 8.10 -8.74
N ALA A 106 -26.28 7.32 -8.23
CA ALA A 106 -26.47 5.90 -7.92
C ALA A 106 -27.43 5.69 -6.73
N ALA A 107 -27.31 6.50 -5.67
CA ALA A 107 -28.21 6.45 -4.53
C ALA A 107 -29.66 6.79 -4.92
N ALA A 108 -29.87 7.77 -5.80
CA ALA A 108 -31.19 8.09 -6.35
C ALA A 108 -31.77 6.90 -7.14
N LEU A 109 -30.94 6.22 -7.93
CA LEU A 109 -31.36 5.05 -8.71
C LEU A 109 -31.76 3.87 -7.81
N VAL A 110 -31.05 3.65 -6.70
CA VAL A 110 -31.40 2.63 -5.70
C VAL A 110 -32.82 2.80 -5.19
N ILE A 111 -33.20 4.03 -4.82
CA ILE A 111 -34.56 4.31 -4.33
C ILE A 111 -35.57 4.11 -5.46
N ALA A 112 -35.31 4.71 -6.63
CA ALA A 112 -36.23 4.66 -7.77
C ALA A 112 -36.52 3.23 -8.25
N LYS A 113 -35.53 2.32 -8.17
CA LYS A 113 -35.64 0.95 -8.66
C LYS A 113 -35.74 -0.10 -7.55
N LYS A 114 -35.76 0.32 -6.28
CA LYS A 114 -35.79 -0.54 -5.07
C LYS A 114 -34.69 -1.60 -5.11
N LEU A 115 -33.47 -1.15 -5.36
CA LEU A 115 -32.30 -2.03 -5.45
C LEU A 115 -31.85 -2.48 -4.06
N ASP A 116 -31.38 -3.71 -3.97
CA ASP A 116 -30.74 -4.24 -2.76
C ASP A 116 -29.23 -4.00 -2.77
N THR A 117 -28.54 -4.53 -1.76
CA THR A 117 -27.09 -4.34 -1.57
C THR A 117 -26.27 -5.05 -2.66
N ASP A 118 -26.74 -6.18 -3.17
CA ASP A 118 -26.07 -6.90 -4.25
C ASP A 118 -26.20 -6.15 -5.58
N ASP A 119 -27.39 -5.64 -5.89
CA ASP A 119 -27.63 -4.74 -7.02
C ASP A 119 -26.74 -3.48 -6.91
N ALA A 120 -26.61 -2.90 -5.70
CA ALA A 120 -25.80 -1.71 -5.46
C ALA A 120 -24.30 -1.97 -5.66
N HIS A 121 -23.80 -3.12 -5.21
CA HIS A 121 -22.41 -3.55 -5.43
C HIS A 121 -22.07 -3.61 -6.92
N GLU A 122 -22.91 -4.27 -7.70
CA GLU A 122 -22.68 -4.39 -9.14
C GLU A 122 -22.85 -3.04 -9.86
N LEU A 123 -23.83 -2.23 -9.46
CA LEU A 123 -24.04 -0.88 -10.00
C LEU A 123 -22.81 0.00 -9.77
N ALA A 124 -22.23 -0.05 -8.57
CA ALA A 124 -21.02 0.69 -8.23
C ALA A 124 -19.86 0.30 -9.14
N ARG A 125 -19.67 -1.01 -9.34
CA ARG A 125 -18.62 -1.53 -10.23
C ARG A 125 -18.84 -1.11 -11.68
N ALA A 126 -20.05 -1.30 -12.21
CA ALA A 126 -20.39 -0.94 -13.58
C ALA A 126 -20.20 0.56 -13.83
N THR A 127 -20.64 1.41 -12.90
CA THR A 127 -20.47 2.87 -12.96
C THR A 127 -18.99 3.24 -12.95
N LYS A 128 -18.18 2.63 -12.08
CA LYS A 128 -16.74 2.91 -11.99
C LYS A 128 -15.98 2.47 -13.24
N ASP A 129 -16.34 1.33 -13.81
CA ASP A 129 -15.70 0.84 -15.04
C ASP A 129 -16.09 1.70 -16.23
N PHE A 130 -17.37 2.13 -16.30
CA PHE A 130 -17.86 3.02 -17.34
C PHE A 130 -17.24 4.42 -17.26
N SER A 131 -16.99 4.94 -16.05
CA SER A 131 -16.34 6.24 -15.84
C SER A 131 -14.87 6.29 -16.30
N ARG A 132 -14.25 5.14 -16.61
CA ARG A 132 -12.88 5.06 -17.14
C ARG A 132 -12.82 5.22 -18.66
N LEU A 133 -13.96 5.17 -19.33
CA LEU A 133 -14.03 5.35 -20.78
C LEU A 133 -13.77 6.82 -21.12
N ILE A 134 -12.78 7.05 -21.99
CA ILE A 134 -12.44 8.41 -22.46
C ILE A 134 -13.60 8.99 -23.29
N THR A 135 -14.22 8.14 -24.11
CA THR A 135 -15.37 8.48 -24.95
C THR A 135 -16.52 7.56 -24.59
N LEU A 136 -17.69 8.16 -24.35
CA LEU A 136 -18.90 7.40 -24.07
C LEU A 136 -19.35 6.62 -25.32
N PRO A 137 -19.73 5.34 -25.17
CA PRO A 137 -20.31 4.56 -26.26
C PRO A 137 -21.63 5.16 -26.75
N ASP A 138 -21.87 5.12 -28.06
CA ASP A 138 -23.07 5.68 -28.67
C ASP A 138 -24.35 5.12 -28.06
N GLY A 139 -25.29 6.01 -27.73
CA GLY A 139 -26.57 5.66 -27.12
C GLY A 139 -26.56 5.51 -25.60
N PHE A 140 -25.41 5.62 -24.93
CA PHE A 140 -25.31 5.54 -23.47
C PHE A 140 -24.88 6.89 -22.87
N THR A 141 -25.58 7.33 -21.83
CA THR A 141 -25.23 8.53 -21.07
C THR A 141 -24.28 8.21 -19.90
N SER A 142 -23.72 9.23 -19.26
CA SER A 142 -22.90 9.07 -18.05
C SER A 142 -23.70 8.71 -16.80
N ASN A 143 -25.02 8.49 -16.89
CA ASN A 143 -25.84 8.12 -15.75
C ASN A 143 -25.49 6.70 -15.27
N PRO A 144 -25.41 6.43 -13.95
CA PRO A 144 -25.15 5.09 -13.40
C PRO A 144 -26.08 3.99 -13.94
N GLY A 145 -27.34 4.31 -14.23
CA GLY A 145 -28.28 3.37 -14.83
C GLY A 145 -27.83 2.92 -16.22
N ASP A 146 -27.45 3.87 -17.08
CA ASP A 146 -26.92 3.57 -18.42
C ASP A 146 -25.55 2.88 -18.37
N ALA A 147 -24.72 3.18 -17.37
CA ALA A 147 -23.47 2.46 -17.15
C ALA A 147 -23.71 0.97 -16.87
N MET A 148 -24.71 0.65 -16.02
CA MET A 148 -25.13 -0.73 -15.78
C MET A 148 -25.77 -1.36 -17.02
N THR A 149 -26.58 -0.61 -17.77
CA THR A 149 -27.17 -1.08 -19.04
C THR A 149 -26.09 -1.37 -20.07
N TYR A 150 -25.06 -0.54 -20.19
CA TYR A 150 -23.90 -0.79 -21.05
C TYR A 150 -23.13 -2.03 -20.64
N PHE A 151 -22.89 -2.24 -19.34
CA PHE A 151 -22.29 -3.46 -18.83
C PHE A 151 -23.10 -4.68 -19.27
N CYS A 152 -24.42 -4.68 -19.05
CA CYS A 152 -25.30 -5.77 -19.45
C CYS A 152 -25.31 -5.98 -20.97
N TRP A 153 -25.34 -4.91 -21.76
CA TRP A 153 -25.29 -4.95 -23.22
C TRP A 153 -24.00 -5.58 -23.74
N LYS A 154 -22.84 -5.12 -23.22
CA LYS A 154 -21.53 -5.65 -23.58
C LYS A 154 -21.39 -7.12 -23.21
N SER A 155 -21.84 -7.51 -22.02
CA SER A 155 -21.82 -8.90 -21.57
C SER A 155 -22.78 -9.78 -22.37
N ALA A 156 -23.98 -9.30 -22.72
CA ALA A 156 -24.95 -10.06 -23.49
C ALA A 156 -24.43 -10.40 -24.90
N ARG A 157 -23.68 -9.49 -25.54
CA ARG A 157 -23.03 -9.72 -26.84
C ARG A 157 -21.92 -10.76 -26.78
N GLN A 158 -21.41 -11.10 -25.60
CA GLN A 158 -20.39 -12.14 -25.42
C GLN A 158 -21.01 -13.52 -25.17
N GLN A 159 -22.29 -13.59 -24.82
CA GLN A 159 -22.98 -14.86 -24.57
C GLN A 159 -23.48 -15.47 -25.87
N SER A 160 -23.10 -16.73 -26.10
CA SER A 160 -23.64 -17.57 -27.17
C SER A 160 -24.92 -18.29 -26.76
N ASP A 161 -25.16 -18.47 -25.46
CA ASP A 161 -26.36 -19.13 -24.96
C ASP A 161 -27.53 -18.13 -24.77
N LEU A 162 -28.68 -18.50 -25.33
CA LEU A 162 -29.88 -17.66 -25.32
C LEU A 162 -30.42 -17.38 -23.91
N PRO A 163 -30.43 -18.34 -22.95
CA PRO A 163 -30.93 -18.08 -21.60
C PRO A 163 -30.10 -17.04 -20.83
N SER A 164 -28.77 -17.14 -20.83
CA SER A 164 -27.91 -16.17 -20.12
C SER A 164 -27.92 -14.81 -20.79
N ARG A 165 -27.95 -14.77 -22.13
CA ARG A 165 -28.16 -13.53 -22.89
C ARG A 165 -29.48 -12.86 -22.50
N SER A 166 -30.57 -13.61 -22.44
CA SER A 166 -31.90 -13.10 -22.07
C SER A 166 -31.94 -12.55 -20.64
N ARG A 167 -31.26 -13.22 -19.69
CA ARG A 167 -31.12 -12.73 -18.31
C ARG A 167 -30.37 -11.40 -18.25
N LEU A 168 -29.28 -11.25 -19.00
CA LEU A 168 -28.52 -10.00 -19.08
C LEU A 168 -29.33 -8.87 -19.71
N ILE A 169 -30.11 -9.15 -20.76
CA ILE A 169 -31.02 -8.16 -21.36
C ILE A 169 -32.08 -7.73 -20.34
N ALA A 170 -32.76 -8.67 -19.68
CA ALA A 170 -33.76 -8.33 -18.67
C ALA A 170 -33.16 -7.50 -17.52
N LYS A 171 -31.95 -7.86 -17.07
CA LYS A 171 -31.20 -7.10 -16.06
C LYS A 171 -30.89 -5.70 -16.56
N GLY A 172 -30.30 -5.52 -17.74
CA GLY A 172 -29.99 -4.19 -18.25
C GLY A 172 -31.22 -3.30 -18.45
N LEU A 173 -32.37 -3.87 -18.81
CA LEU A 173 -33.65 -3.15 -18.93
C LEU A 173 -34.19 -2.67 -17.57
N LYS A 174 -33.89 -3.38 -16.46
CA LYS A 174 -34.24 -2.93 -15.09
C LYS A 174 -33.56 -1.59 -14.76
N PHE A 175 -32.31 -1.40 -15.20
CA PHE A 175 -31.46 -0.27 -14.86
C PHE A 175 -31.44 0.88 -15.88
N ALA A 176 -31.89 0.64 -17.12
CA ALA A 176 -31.84 1.63 -18.20
C ALA A 176 -32.45 2.97 -17.79
N TYR A 177 -31.68 4.04 -18.01
CA TYR A 177 -32.07 5.41 -17.69
C TYR A 177 -32.49 6.17 -18.96
N SER A 178 -31.69 6.11 -20.03
CA SER A 178 -32.02 6.73 -21.31
C SER A 178 -32.77 5.79 -22.25
N GLU A 179 -33.65 6.37 -23.06
CA GLU A 179 -34.37 5.63 -24.11
C GLU A 179 -33.41 5.06 -25.16
N THR A 180 -32.33 5.77 -25.47
CA THR A 180 -31.31 5.30 -26.40
C THR A 180 -30.57 4.07 -25.87
N ALA A 181 -30.24 4.02 -24.58
CA ALA A 181 -29.59 2.85 -23.97
C ALA A 181 -30.54 1.65 -23.92
N ARG A 182 -31.82 1.91 -23.66
CA ARG A 182 -32.88 0.89 -23.72
C ARG A 182 -32.97 0.27 -25.12
N GLN A 183 -33.02 1.10 -26.17
CA GLN A 183 -33.08 0.63 -27.57
C GLN A 183 -31.86 -0.21 -27.96
N GLN A 184 -30.64 0.19 -27.54
CA GLN A 184 -29.42 -0.60 -27.76
C GLN A 184 -29.53 -2.01 -27.19
N LEU A 185 -30.19 -2.16 -26.04
CA LEU A 185 -30.37 -3.46 -25.41
C LEU A 185 -31.50 -4.29 -26.03
N GLU A 186 -32.60 -3.64 -26.44
CA GLU A 186 -33.71 -4.31 -27.14
C GLU A 186 -33.27 -4.85 -28.52
N GLN A 187 -32.35 -4.17 -29.22
CA GLN A 187 -31.79 -4.66 -30.48
C GLN A 187 -31.11 -6.04 -30.34
N LEU A 188 -30.59 -6.39 -29.16
CA LEU A 188 -29.96 -7.68 -28.91
C LEU A 188 -30.95 -8.86 -28.87
N LEU A 189 -32.26 -8.61 -28.90
CA LEU A 189 -33.31 -9.62 -29.06
C LEU A 189 -33.44 -10.09 -30.50
N VAL A 190 -32.95 -9.30 -31.46
CA VAL A 190 -33.02 -9.57 -32.90
C VAL A 190 -31.64 -9.90 -33.47
N ASP A 191 -30.60 -9.19 -33.00
CA ASP A 191 -29.22 -9.50 -33.34
C ASP A 191 -28.67 -10.59 -32.41
N PHE A 192 -28.26 -11.73 -32.97
CA PHE A 192 -27.65 -12.86 -32.25
C PHE A 192 -26.14 -12.99 -32.48
N SER A 193 -25.50 -11.96 -33.03
CA SER A 193 -24.04 -11.95 -33.19
C SER A 193 -23.33 -12.04 -31.83
N VAL A 194 -22.25 -12.83 -31.80
CA VAL A 194 -21.38 -12.99 -30.63
C VAL A 194 -20.08 -12.25 -30.88
N VAL A 195 -19.71 -11.34 -29.98
CA VAL A 195 -18.45 -10.60 -30.00
C VAL A 195 -17.56 -11.15 -28.91
N SER A 196 -16.43 -11.77 -29.27
CA SER A 196 -15.47 -12.26 -28.29
C SER A 196 -14.76 -11.09 -27.59
N SER A 197 -14.55 -11.22 -26.28
CA SER A 197 -13.72 -10.30 -25.50
C SER A 197 -12.44 -11.03 -25.10
N GLN A 198 -11.29 -10.39 -25.28
CA GLN A 198 -10.06 -10.89 -24.66
C GLN A 198 -10.10 -10.60 -23.15
N PRO A 199 -9.69 -11.53 -22.28
CA PRO A 199 -9.57 -11.27 -20.85
C PRO A 199 -8.46 -10.24 -20.60
N ALA A 200 -8.57 -9.49 -19.50
CA ALA A 200 -7.47 -8.64 -19.07
C ALA A 200 -6.22 -9.48 -18.79
N PRO A 201 -5.02 -8.99 -19.13
CA PRO A 201 -3.78 -9.70 -18.80
C PRO A 201 -3.60 -9.83 -17.28
N THR A 202 -2.92 -10.88 -16.84
CA THR A 202 -2.58 -11.06 -15.43
C THR A 202 -1.55 -10.02 -15.00
N LEU A 203 -1.79 -9.36 -13.85
CA LEU A 203 -0.80 -8.47 -13.27
C LEU A 203 0.42 -9.30 -12.81
N PRO A 204 1.67 -8.82 -13.03
CA PRO A 204 2.88 -9.52 -12.60
C PRO A 204 3.09 -9.31 -11.09
N VAL A 205 2.34 -10.05 -10.28
CA VAL A 205 2.39 -9.97 -8.81
C VAL A 205 3.51 -10.86 -8.28
N TYR A 206 4.40 -10.27 -7.48
CA TYR A 206 5.48 -10.97 -6.78
C TYR A 206 5.29 -10.87 -5.26
N ARG A 207 5.70 -11.92 -4.53
CA ARG A 207 5.70 -11.98 -3.07
C ARG A 207 7.08 -12.42 -2.61
N LEU A 208 7.73 -11.63 -1.77
CA LEU A 208 8.99 -12.01 -1.11
C LEU A 208 8.65 -12.99 0.02
N GLU A 209 9.24 -14.19 -0.01
CA GLU A 209 8.91 -15.26 0.97
C GLU A 209 10.08 -15.58 1.89
N SER A 210 11.31 -15.47 1.40
CA SER A 210 12.52 -15.76 2.16
C SER A 210 13.16 -14.50 2.72
N VAL A 211 13.78 -14.63 3.91
CA VAL A 211 14.66 -13.60 4.47
C VAL A 211 15.84 -13.30 3.52
N GLN A 212 16.24 -14.28 2.70
CA GLN A 212 17.28 -14.09 1.69
C GLN A 212 16.83 -13.21 0.52
N ASP A 213 15.52 -13.09 0.28
CA ASP A 213 14.94 -12.20 -0.73
C ASP A 213 14.88 -10.76 -0.24
N LEU A 214 15.06 -10.55 1.08
CA LEU A 214 15.14 -9.21 1.64
C LEU A 214 16.48 -8.58 1.28
N SER A 215 16.45 -7.26 1.14
CA SER A 215 17.65 -6.42 1.12
C SER A 215 17.56 -5.41 2.26
N ARG A 216 18.72 -4.97 2.73
CA ARG A 216 18.81 -3.82 3.64
C ARG A 216 19.57 -2.71 2.93
N VAL A 217 19.01 -1.50 2.98
CA VAL A 217 19.67 -0.30 2.45
C VAL A 217 20.59 0.24 3.54
N LEU A 218 21.87 0.37 3.22
CA LEU A 218 22.90 0.90 4.12
C LEU A 218 23.40 2.25 3.59
N PRO A 219 23.63 3.24 4.47
CA PRO A 219 24.32 4.45 4.08
C PRO A 219 25.82 4.14 3.91
N VAL A 220 26.44 4.79 2.94
CA VAL A 220 27.87 4.65 2.64
C VAL A 220 28.59 5.89 3.14
N VAL A 221 29.52 5.71 4.08
CA VAL A 221 30.31 6.81 4.67
C VAL A 221 31.21 7.44 3.60
N GLY A 222 31.87 6.63 2.79
CA GLY A 222 32.84 7.07 1.80
C GLY A 222 33.90 6.01 1.52
N ARG A 223 35.08 6.46 1.09
CA ARG A 223 36.24 5.61 0.81
C ARG A 223 37.41 6.03 1.69
N MET A 224 38.10 5.08 2.31
CA MET A 224 39.32 5.34 3.09
C MET A 224 40.42 6.04 2.25
N PRO A 225 41.25 6.92 2.86
CA PRO A 225 41.27 7.28 4.27
C PRO A 225 40.11 8.22 4.66
N ILE A 226 39.54 7.99 5.84
CA ILE A 226 38.45 8.78 6.43
C ILE A 226 38.72 9.07 7.91
N THR A 227 38.00 10.03 8.44
CA THR A 227 38.05 10.48 9.84
C THR A 227 36.91 9.90 10.67
N GLY A 228 37.07 9.90 11.99
CA GLY A 228 36.00 9.51 12.90
C GLY A 228 34.74 10.39 12.75
N ASP A 229 34.94 11.68 12.47
CA ASP A 229 33.85 12.65 12.29
C ASP A 229 33.03 12.35 11.02
N GLU A 230 33.66 11.90 9.93
CA GLU A 230 32.94 11.47 8.71
C GLU A 230 32.02 10.28 9.01
N ILE A 231 32.48 9.28 9.78
CA ILE A 231 31.65 8.14 10.20
C ILE A 231 30.47 8.59 11.07
N GLN A 232 30.70 9.56 11.96
CA GLN A 232 29.67 10.09 12.86
C GLN A 232 28.68 11.01 12.14
N SER A 233 29.09 11.66 11.05
CA SER A 233 28.24 12.58 10.29
C SER A 233 27.12 11.88 9.52
N VAL A 234 27.27 10.59 9.23
CA VAL A 234 26.24 9.80 8.54
C VAL A 234 25.03 9.63 9.46
N PRO A 235 23.81 10.01 9.05
CA PRO A 235 22.64 9.87 9.91
C PRO A 235 22.30 8.40 10.18
N VAL A 236 21.59 8.15 11.28
CA VAL A 236 20.97 6.85 11.54
C VAL A 236 19.81 6.67 10.58
N VAL A 237 19.66 5.45 10.06
CA VAL A 237 18.63 5.12 9.07
C VAL A 237 17.40 4.56 9.76
N GLU A 238 16.26 5.23 9.58
CA GLU A 238 14.95 4.72 10.01
C GLU A 238 14.20 4.10 8.83
N GLU A 239 13.83 2.83 8.96
CA GLU A 239 13.05 2.08 7.97
C GLU A 239 11.54 2.24 8.25
N VAL A 240 10.75 2.70 7.27
CA VAL A 240 9.32 3.00 7.42
C VAL A 240 8.45 1.97 6.71
N GLY A 241 7.47 1.43 7.45
CA GLY A 241 6.41 0.58 6.92
C GLY A 241 6.85 -0.82 6.47
N ALA A 242 5.92 -1.57 5.87
CA ALA A 242 6.13 -2.97 5.49
C ALA A 242 7.21 -3.17 4.40
N PHE A 243 7.49 -2.13 3.62
CA PHE A 243 8.51 -2.13 2.57
C PHE A 243 9.84 -1.52 3.01
N ARG A 244 10.01 -1.19 4.30
CA ARG A 244 11.26 -0.67 4.87
C ARG A 244 11.83 0.52 4.09
N MET A 245 10.97 1.48 3.80
CA MET A 245 11.36 2.66 3.02
C MET A 245 12.31 3.54 3.84
N VAL A 246 13.34 4.08 3.20
CA VAL A 246 14.26 5.04 3.80
C VAL A 246 13.98 6.42 3.20
N HIS A 247 13.65 7.38 4.06
CA HIS A 247 13.53 8.79 3.66
C HIS A 247 14.81 9.52 4.06
N PHE A 248 15.39 10.27 3.12
CA PHE A 248 16.60 11.04 3.35
C PHE A 248 16.54 12.38 2.62
N SER A 249 17.08 13.43 3.25
CA SER A 249 17.25 14.76 2.69
C SER A 249 18.70 15.21 2.84
N GLY A 250 19.32 15.67 1.75
CA GLY A 250 20.72 16.09 1.75
C GLY A 250 21.53 15.31 0.71
N THR A 251 22.84 15.22 0.94
CA THR A 251 23.77 14.48 0.08
C THR A 251 24.27 13.25 0.83
N GLY A 252 24.21 12.09 0.18
CA GLY A 252 24.67 10.83 0.75
C GLY A 252 24.72 9.74 -0.31
N ALA A 253 25.51 8.71 -0.06
CA ALA A 253 25.58 7.51 -0.89
C ALA A 253 24.92 6.32 -0.16
N TRP A 254 24.34 5.40 -0.92
CA TRP A 254 23.54 4.30 -0.41
C TRP A 254 23.85 3.03 -1.17
N VAL A 255 23.80 1.89 -0.48
CA VAL A 255 23.99 0.57 -1.08
C VAL A 255 22.94 -0.40 -0.57
N ALA A 256 22.32 -1.16 -1.47
CA ALA A 256 21.46 -2.27 -1.11
C ALA A 256 22.31 -3.53 -0.97
N VAL A 257 22.29 -4.15 0.21
CA VAL A 257 22.97 -5.43 0.46
C VAL A 257 21.95 -6.54 0.71
N PRO A 258 22.29 -7.81 0.41
CA PRO A 258 21.44 -8.94 0.75
C PRO A 258 21.09 -8.96 2.24
N GLY A 259 19.90 -9.46 2.56
CA GLY A 259 19.35 -9.62 3.91
C GLY A 259 20.03 -10.72 4.73
N TRP A 260 21.37 -10.77 4.74
CA TRP A 260 22.10 -11.66 5.62
C TRP A 260 21.75 -11.35 7.07
N ARG A 261 21.62 -12.40 7.89
CA ARG A 261 21.14 -12.25 9.26
C ARG A 261 21.96 -11.25 10.07
N ILE A 262 23.30 -11.25 9.91
CA ILE A 262 24.19 -10.31 10.58
C ILE A 262 23.94 -8.84 10.19
N ILE A 263 23.47 -8.56 8.97
CA ILE A 263 23.07 -7.23 8.53
C ILE A 263 21.70 -6.88 9.08
N LEU A 264 20.74 -7.80 9.06
CA LEU A 264 19.37 -7.53 9.52
C LEU A 264 19.27 -7.31 11.03
N THR A 265 20.20 -7.88 11.81
CA THR A 265 20.25 -7.71 13.28
C THR A 265 21.13 -6.56 13.73
N ALA A 266 21.82 -5.87 12.81
CA ALA A 266 22.66 -4.74 13.16
C ALA A 266 21.82 -3.53 13.59
N ASP A 267 22.26 -2.82 14.63
CA ASP A 267 21.50 -1.70 15.19
C ASP A 267 21.64 -0.45 14.31
N ASP A 268 22.87 -0.07 13.98
CA ASP A 268 23.18 1.10 13.15
C ASP A 268 24.31 0.78 12.15
N PRO A 269 24.01 -0.06 11.13
CA PRO A 269 24.99 -0.49 10.14
C PRO A 269 25.30 0.61 9.11
N VAL A 270 26.58 0.82 8.85
CA VAL A 270 27.09 1.69 7.79
C VAL A 270 28.11 0.95 6.91
N ALA A 271 28.15 1.31 5.63
CA ALA A 271 29.12 0.78 4.69
C ALA A 271 30.32 1.73 4.52
N LEU A 272 31.51 1.17 4.37
CA LEU A 272 32.76 1.87 4.13
C LEU A 272 33.53 1.16 3.01
N LEU A 273 34.02 1.92 2.03
CA LEU A 273 34.92 1.39 1.01
C LEU A 273 36.36 1.48 1.49
N CYS A 274 37.08 0.38 1.40
CA CYS A 274 38.50 0.30 1.74
C CYS A 274 39.22 -0.68 0.80
N ARG A 275 40.53 -0.70 0.83
CA ARG A 275 41.34 -1.69 0.13
C ARG A 275 41.64 -2.87 1.05
N VAL A 276 42.00 -4.00 0.46
CA VAL A 276 42.43 -5.18 1.22
C VAL A 276 43.66 -4.87 2.08
N GLU A 277 44.55 -3.98 1.64
CA GLU A 277 45.70 -3.52 2.43
C GLU A 277 45.33 -2.69 3.67
N ASP A 278 44.15 -2.07 3.70
CA ASP A 278 43.66 -1.29 4.86
C ASP A 278 43.13 -2.21 5.98
N LEU A 279 42.89 -3.50 5.66
CA LEU A 279 42.36 -4.48 6.59
C LEU A 279 43.47 -5.15 7.41
N PRO A 280 43.17 -5.63 8.63
CA PRO A 280 44.14 -6.34 9.45
C PRO A 280 44.59 -7.63 8.76
N GLN A 281 45.85 -8.03 9.00
CA GLN A 281 46.33 -9.32 8.50
C GLN A 281 45.55 -10.46 9.14
N SER A 282 44.67 -11.08 8.36
CA SER A 282 43.88 -12.25 8.76
C SER A 282 44.67 -13.55 8.46
N PRO A 283 44.52 -14.60 9.29
CA PRO A 283 45.06 -15.93 8.97
C PRO A 283 44.48 -16.52 7.67
N VAL A 284 43.31 -16.02 7.22
CA VAL A 284 42.72 -16.38 5.92
C VAL A 284 43.01 -15.27 4.92
N LYS A 285 43.77 -15.58 3.87
CA LYS A 285 43.98 -14.63 2.75
C LYS A 285 42.65 -14.37 2.03
N LEU A 286 42.20 -13.12 2.07
CA LEU A 286 41.01 -12.66 1.35
C LEU A 286 41.19 -12.74 -0.17
N THR A 287 42.34 -12.27 -0.66
CA THR A 287 42.73 -12.20 -2.08
C THR A 287 44.24 -12.06 -2.19
N THR A 288 44.80 -12.23 -3.39
CA THR A 288 46.20 -11.93 -3.69
C THR A 288 46.43 -10.48 -4.11
N ASP A 289 45.37 -9.77 -4.49
CA ASP A 289 45.43 -8.36 -4.88
C ASP A 289 45.18 -7.46 -3.67
N ALA A 290 46.26 -6.91 -3.11
CA ALA A 290 46.18 -6.02 -1.95
C ALA A 290 45.48 -4.68 -2.26
N GLN A 291 45.38 -4.30 -3.54
CA GLN A 291 44.75 -3.07 -3.99
C GLN A 291 43.26 -3.25 -4.33
N GLU A 292 42.73 -4.48 -4.26
CA GLU A 292 41.32 -4.76 -4.52
C GLU A 292 40.45 -3.95 -3.55
N GLU A 293 39.55 -3.14 -4.09
CA GLU A 293 38.55 -2.41 -3.31
C GLU A 293 37.50 -3.38 -2.79
N VAL A 294 37.19 -3.27 -1.50
CA VAL A 294 36.18 -4.04 -0.81
C VAL A 294 35.27 -3.11 -0.01
N MET A 295 34.07 -3.60 0.28
CA MET A 295 33.13 -2.90 1.14
C MET A 295 33.10 -3.55 2.52
N ALA A 296 33.54 -2.82 3.54
CA ALA A 296 33.38 -3.18 4.94
C ALA A 296 32.02 -2.68 5.44
N VAL A 297 31.30 -3.51 6.19
CA VAL A 297 30.09 -3.08 6.90
C VAL A 297 30.36 -3.07 8.40
N ILE A 298 30.04 -1.96 9.04
CA ILE A 298 30.35 -1.69 10.45
C ILE A 298 29.04 -1.40 11.17
N ASP A 299 28.83 -1.98 12.36
CA ASP A 299 27.74 -1.59 13.24
C ASP A 299 28.22 -0.52 14.23
N ARG A 300 27.73 0.72 14.07
CA ARG A 300 28.06 1.83 14.97
C ARG A 300 27.35 1.73 16.32
N GLY A 301 26.30 0.90 16.43
CA GLY A 301 25.61 0.60 17.69
C GLY A 301 26.43 -0.33 18.59
N GLN A 302 27.36 -1.11 18.02
CA GLN A 302 28.18 -2.08 18.75
C GLN A 302 29.60 -1.55 18.99
N ARG A 303 29.83 -0.96 20.17
CA ARG A 303 31.13 -0.38 20.58
C ARG A 303 31.77 -1.06 21.78
N ASN A 304 31.08 -2.03 22.37
CA ASN A 304 31.62 -2.81 23.47
C ASN A 304 32.69 -3.75 22.94
N TRP A 305 33.85 -3.78 23.59
CA TRP A 305 34.93 -4.67 23.21
C TRP A 305 34.55 -6.14 23.38
N ASP A 306 34.93 -6.96 22.40
CA ASP A 306 34.81 -8.41 22.39
C ASP A 306 36.07 -9.01 21.73
N ALA A 307 36.70 -9.97 22.40
CA ALA A 307 37.94 -10.59 21.95
C ALA A 307 37.79 -11.42 20.66
N LYS A 308 36.58 -11.60 20.12
CA LYS A 308 36.31 -12.38 18.90
C LYS A 308 35.94 -11.50 17.71
N SER A 309 36.02 -10.18 17.86
CA SER A 309 35.51 -9.22 16.90
C SER A 309 36.59 -8.23 16.45
N TYR A 310 36.51 -7.82 15.18
CA TYR A 310 37.29 -6.70 14.67
C TYR A 310 36.50 -5.40 14.86
N PHE A 311 37.20 -4.31 15.09
CA PHE A 311 36.62 -3.01 15.36
C PHE A 311 37.21 -1.94 14.44
N VAL A 312 36.41 -0.91 14.19
CA VAL A 312 36.89 0.35 13.62
C VAL A 312 37.18 1.29 14.77
N VAL A 313 38.40 1.81 14.82
CA VAL A 313 38.89 2.66 15.90
C VAL A 313 39.43 3.98 15.36
N ASP A 314 39.34 5.02 16.19
CA ASP A 314 39.98 6.30 15.97
C ASP A 314 41.22 6.42 16.86
N GLN A 315 42.38 6.55 16.22
CA GLN A 315 43.66 6.79 16.87
C GLN A 315 44.23 8.14 16.40
N SER A 316 44.03 9.18 17.22
CA SER A 316 44.52 10.53 16.93
C SER A 316 44.05 11.11 15.59
N GLY A 317 42.79 10.83 15.21
CA GLY A 317 42.18 11.32 13.97
C GLY A 317 42.36 10.39 12.77
N GLN A 318 43.07 9.26 12.93
CA GLN A 318 43.19 8.23 11.91
C GLN A 318 42.27 7.05 12.21
N VAL A 319 41.40 6.74 11.26
CA VAL A 319 40.53 5.56 11.32
C VAL A 319 41.29 4.34 10.81
N SER A 320 41.22 3.23 11.55
CA SER A 320 41.77 1.94 11.13
C SER A 320 40.94 0.77 11.65
N PHE A 321 41.08 -0.38 11.00
CA PHE A 321 40.53 -1.65 11.46
C PHE A 321 41.53 -2.34 12.37
N GLN A 322 41.11 -2.79 13.56
CA GLN A 322 41.99 -3.48 14.52
C GLN A 322 41.23 -4.57 15.29
N TRP A 323 41.95 -5.62 15.69
CA TRP A 323 41.50 -6.60 16.68
C TRP A 323 42.35 -6.41 17.94
N PHE A 324 41.73 -6.59 19.11
CA PHE A 324 42.39 -6.42 20.39
C PHE A 324 42.18 -7.66 21.27
N ASP A 325 43.26 -8.18 21.82
CA ASP A 325 43.26 -9.28 22.80
C ASP A 325 42.79 -8.85 24.19
N SER A 326 42.73 -7.54 24.43
CA SER A 326 42.34 -6.88 25.67
C SER A 326 41.58 -5.59 25.37
N PRO A 327 40.79 -5.03 26.30
CA PRO A 327 40.03 -3.81 26.05
C PRO A 327 40.92 -2.65 25.54
N PRO A 328 40.63 -2.06 24.37
CA PRO A 328 41.45 -0.99 23.81
C PRO A 328 41.32 0.31 24.61
N SER A 329 42.40 1.08 24.67
CA SER A 329 42.39 2.45 25.22
C SER A 329 41.97 3.52 24.21
N CYS A 330 41.90 3.16 22.92
CA CYS A 330 41.46 4.05 21.84
C CYS A 330 39.93 4.04 21.68
N LYS A 331 39.40 5.05 20.97
CA LYS A 331 37.95 5.22 20.78
C LYS A 331 37.46 4.21 19.74
N VAL A 332 36.61 3.28 20.17
CA VAL A 332 35.88 2.36 19.27
C VAL A 332 34.72 3.09 18.61
N LEU A 333 34.68 3.09 17.28
CA LEU A 333 33.63 3.71 16.46
C LEU A 333 32.51 2.73 16.11
N GLY A 334 32.83 1.43 16.00
CA GLY A 334 31.88 0.35 15.74
C GLY A 334 32.56 -1.00 15.51
N GLN A 335 31.76 -2.05 15.43
CA GLN A 335 32.21 -3.41 15.18
C GLN A 335 32.17 -3.73 13.68
N LEU A 336 33.23 -4.32 13.13
CA LEU A 336 33.24 -4.83 11.75
C LEU A 336 32.37 -6.10 11.68
N LEU A 337 31.31 -6.06 10.89
CA LEU A 337 30.39 -7.18 10.70
C LEU A 337 30.83 -8.13 9.59
N LEU A 338 31.16 -7.57 8.42
CA LEU A 338 31.53 -8.34 7.23
C LEU A 338 32.31 -7.51 6.22
N ILE A 339 32.99 -8.21 5.31
CA ILE A 339 33.71 -7.65 4.17
C ILE A 339 33.12 -8.25 2.89
N ILE A 340 32.70 -7.40 1.96
CA ILE A 340 32.13 -7.77 0.67
C ILE A 340 33.15 -7.44 -0.41
N ARG A 341 33.57 -8.46 -1.14
CA ARG A 341 34.35 -8.26 -2.36
C ARG A 341 33.42 -7.96 -3.53
N PRO A 342 33.90 -7.23 -4.57
CA PRO A 342 33.15 -7.03 -5.78
C PRO A 342 32.67 -8.36 -6.37
N LYS A 343 31.48 -8.36 -6.98
CA LYS A 343 30.97 -9.55 -7.68
C LYS A 343 31.97 -9.94 -8.77
N ARG A 344 32.38 -11.21 -8.80
CA ARG A 344 33.15 -11.75 -9.92
C ARG A 344 32.27 -11.74 -11.16
N ILE A 345 32.62 -10.92 -12.14
CA ILE A 345 32.01 -10.93 -13.46
C ILE A 345 32.80 -11.94 -14.29
N VAL A 346 32.25 -13.14 -14.46
CA VAL A 346 32.74 -14.13 -15.42
C VAL A 346 31.86 -13.94 -16.64
N ASP A 347 32.36 -13.19 -17.63
CA ASP A 347 31.67 -12.69 -18.83
C ASP A 347 30.48 -11.72 -18.60
N GLU A 348 30.62 -10.49 -19.08
CA GLU A 348 29.52 -9.50 -19.12
C GLU A 348 28.40 -9.89 -20.10
N ASP A 349 28.70 -10.72 -21.11
CA ASP A 349 27.77 -11.04 -22.18
C ASP A 349 26.77 -12.18 -21.87
N LEU A 350 26.99 -12.94 -20.79
CA LEU A 350 26.04 -13.99 -20.34
C LEU A 350 24.72 -13.42 -19.79
N THR A 351 24.68 -12.13 -19.42
CA THR A 351 23.46 -11.48 -18.89
C THR A 351 22.52 -10.93 -19.96
N LYS A 352 22.89 -11.03 -21.25
CA LYS A 352 22.08 -10.47 -22.36
C LYS A 352 21.22 -11.49 -23.09
N ASP A 353 21.44 -12.79 -22.88
CA ASP A 353 20.72 -13.83 -23.63
C ASP A 353 19.99 -14.82 -22.69
N PRO A 354 18.68 -14.63 -22.41
CA PRO A 354 17.93 -15.51 -21.52
C PRO A 354 17.64 -16.90 -22.12
N TRP A 355 18.18 -17.23 -23.30
CA TRP A 355 17.88 -18.45 -24.06
C TRP A 355 19.11 -19.30 -24.43
N GLN A 356 20.22 -19.19 -23.70
CA GLN A 356 21.24 -20.23 -23.77
C GLN A 356 20.80 -21.41 -22.90
N VAL A 357 20.10 -22.35 -23.51
CA VAL A 357 19.90 -23.69 -22.95
C VAL A 357 21.24 -24.41 -23.11
N ASP A 358 21.83 -24.86 -22.00
CA ASP A 358 22.99 -25.75 -22.03
C ASP A 358 22.64 -27.01 -22.87
N GLU A 359 23.38 -27.26 -23.95
CA GLU A 359 23.34 -28.53 -24.71
C GLU A 359 24.10 -29.65 -23.98
#